data_AF-A0AA51LR76-F1
#
_entry.id   AF-A0AA51LR76-F1
#
_cell.length_a   1.000
_cell.length_b   1.000
_cell.length_c   1.000
_cell.angle_alpha   90.00
_cell.angle_beta   90.00
_cell.angle_gamma   90.00
#
_symmetry.space_group_name_H-M   'P 1'
#
loop_
_entity.id
_entity.type
_entity.pdbx_description
1 polymer ?
#
loop_
_entity_poly.entity_id
_entity_poly.type
_entity_poly.pdbx_seq_one_letter_code
_entity_poly.pdbx_strand_id
1 'polypeptide(L)' 'MYEVKATHLTNARRLACEIYPEVFVVKGGAVLSTYAGPANGRCPCDPLPPDVDAVFEIDDAQLEDAVHWATSIYRPRKRW' A
#
# COMPACT_ATOMS: atom_id res chain seq x y z
N MET A 1 9.49 -12.75 5.07
CA MET A 1 8.01 -12.83 5.08
C MET A 1 7.49 -12.18 6.34
N TYR A 2 6.46 -11.35 6.20
CA TYR A 2 5.84 -10.59 7.28
C TYR A 2 4.33 -10.78 7.20
N GLU A 3 3.68 -11.04 8.35
CA GLU A 3 2.22 -11.02 8.45
C GLU A 3 1.75 -9.58 8.67
N VAL A 4 0.78 -9.15 7.89
CA VAL A 4 0.19 -7.81 7.97
C VAL A 4 -1.33 -7.87 8.05
N LYS A 5 -1.92 -6.91 8.77
CA LYS A 5 -3.36 -6.72 8.82
C LYS A 5 -3.85 -6.05 7.54
N ALA A 6 -4.84 -6.64 6.90
CA ALA A 6 -5.51 -6.00 5.77
C ALA A 6 -6.28 -4.77 6.29
N THR A 7 -6.12 -3.66 5.59
CA THR A 7 -6.86 -2.41 5.88
C THR A 7 -7.77 -2.01 4.73
N HIS A 8 -7.52 -2.53 3.52
CA HIS A 8 -8.24 -2.18 2.31
C HIS A 8 -8.52 -3.39 1.42
N LEU A 9 -9.47 -3.21 0.50
CA LEU A 9 -9.80 -4.13 -0.56
C LEU A 9 -9.60 -3.45 -1.92
N THR A 10 -8.83 -4.06 -2.80
CA THR A 10 -8.65 -3.55 -4.16
C THR A 10 -9.93 -3.70 -4.99
N ASN A 11 -10.05 -2.97 -6.11
CA ASN A 11 -11.13 -3.12 -7.09
C ASN A 11 -11.22 -4.56 -7.65
N ALA A 12 -10.10 -5.28 -7.67
CA ALA A 12 -10.02 -6.69 -8.05
C ALA A 12 -10.34 -7.65 -6.87
N ARG A 13 -10.90 -7.14 -5.77
CA ARG A 13 -11.23 -7.86 -4.54
C ARG A 13 -10.05 -8.57 -3.87
N ARG A 14 -8.84 -8.04 -4.03
CA ARG A 14 -7.65 -8.51 -3.30
C ARG A 14 -7.45 -7.70 -2.02
N LEU A 15 -7.06 -8.37 -0.94
CA LEU A 15 -6.68 -7.71 0.31
C LEU A 15 -5.45 -6.82 0.08
N ALA A 16 -5.43 -5.67 0.74
CA ALA A 16 -4.30 -4.77 0.77
C ALA A 16 -4.07 -4.24 2.20
N CYS A 17 -2.82 -3.94 2.51
CA CYS A 17 -2.40 -3.31 3.76
C CYS A 17 -1.77 -1.95 3.41
N GLU A 18 -2.28 -0.90 4.03
CA GLU A 18 -1.66 0.42 3.99
C GLU A 18 -0.51 0.45 5.02
N ILE A 19 0.72 0.43 4.53
CA ILE A 19 1.92 0.34 5.39
C ILE A 19 2.53 1.70 5.70
N TYR A 20 2.23 2.69 4.86
CA TYR A 20 2.53 4.11 5.02
C TYR A 20 1.38 4.89 4.37
N PRO A 21 1.04 6.11 4.83
CA PRO A 21 -0.04 6.88 4.23
C PRO A 21 0.03 6.88 2.71
N GLU A 22 -1.04 6.43 2.06
CA GLU A 22 -1.17 6.35 0.60
C GLU A 22 -0.22 5.37 -0.10
N VAL A 23 0.36 4.41 0.63
CA VAL A 23 1.21 3.32 0.11
C VAL A 23 0.67 1.98 0.58
N PHE A 24 0.31 1.13 -0.37
CA PHE A 24 -0.41 -0.12 -0.14
C PHE A 24 0.35 -1.31 -0.69
N VAL A 25 0.52 -2.34 0.12
CA VAL A 25 0.98 -3.67 -0.31
C VAL A 25 -0.24 -4.56 -0.54
N VAL A 26 -0.32 -5.21 -1.70
CA VAL A 26 -1.45 -6.05 -2.10
C VAL A 26 -1.09 -7.52 -1.93
N LYS A 27 -2.02 -8.32 -1.41
CA LYS A 27 -1.88 -9.76 -1.34
C LYS A 27 -1.59 -10.33 -2.74
N GLY A 28 -0.45 -10.99 -2.88
CA GLY A 28 0.00 -11.57 -4.16
C GLY A 28 0.92 -10.67 -5.00
N GLY A 29 1.55 -9.64 -4.42
CA GLY A 29 2.83 -9.14 -4.93
C GLY A 29 2.88 -7.67 -5.38
N ALA A 30 1.74 -6.99 -5.56
CA ALA A 30 1.78 -5.60 -6.04
C ALA A 30 1.99 -4.59 -4.91
N VAL A 31 2.67 -3.48 -5.21
CA VAL A 31 2.76 -2.29 -4.35
C VAL A 31 2.19 -1.10 -5.10
N LEU A 32 1.30 -0.36 -4.45
CA LEU A 32 0.53 0.73 -5.03
C LEU A 32 0.76 2.01 -4.24
N SER A 33 0.75 3.15 -4.92
CA SER A 33 0.67 4.45 -4.27
C SER A 33 -0.24 5.39 -5.05
N THR A 34 -1.01 6.22 -4.35
CA THR A 34 -1.83 7.26 -5.00
C THR A 34 -1.00 8.39 -5.60
N TYR A 35 0.28 8.51 -5.20
CA TYR A 35 1.23 9.48 -5.73
C TYR A 35 1.83 9.08 -7.09
N ALA A 36 1.63 7.84 -7.57
CA ALA A 36 2.18 7.32 -8.81
C ALA A 36 1.59 7.94 -10.10
N GLY A 37 0.65 8.87 -10.00
CA GLY A 37 0.01 9.55 -11.13
C GLY A 37 -1.27 8.87 -11.64
N PRO A 38 -2.07 9.57 -12.46
CA PRO A 38 -3.45 9.21 -12.72
C PRO A 38 -3.56 8.19 -13.85
N ALA A 39 -4.24 7.08 -13.58
CA ALA A 39 -5.34 6.77 -14.48
C ALA A 39 -6.60 7.53 -14.04
N ASN A 40 -6.87 7.69 -12.73
CA ASN A 40 -8.10 8.33 -12.22
C ASN A 40 -8.00 8.99 -10.82
N GLY A 41 -6.80 9.20 -10.25
CA GLY A 41 -6.66 9.86 -8.93
C GLY A 41 -7.31 9.14 -7.74
N ARG A 42 -7.76 7.90 -7.94
CA ARG A 42 -8.32 7.03 -6.90
C ARG A 42 -7.31 5.92 -6.66
N CYS A 43 -6.95 5.71 -5.40
CA CYS A 43 -6.39 4.42 -5.01
C CYS A 43 -7.36 3.34 -5.52
N PRO A 44 -6.93 2.27 -6.20
CA PRO A 44 -7.84 1.20 -6.59
C PRO A 44 -8.22 0.35 -5.38
N CYS A 45 -8.27 0.92 -4.18
CA CYS A 45 -8.45 0.28 -2.89
C CYS A 45 -9.50 1.07 -2.09
N ASP A 46 -10.54 0.40 -1.60
CA ASP A 46 -11.51 0.95 -0.66
C ASP A 46 -11.21 0.40 0.75
N PRO A 47 -11.47 1.16 1.83
CA PRO A 47 -11.28 0.68 3.19
C PRO A 47 -12.08 -0.59 3.46
N LEU A 48 -11.50 -1.51 4.23
CA LEU A 48 -12.23 -2.69 4.68
C LEU A 48 -13.34 -2.30 5.67
N PRO A 49 -14.49 -3.00 5.62
CA PRO A 49 -15.50 -2.89 6.66
C PRO A 49 -14.90 -3.18 8.06
N PRO A 50 -15.33 -2.47 9.11
CA PRO A 50 -14.73 -2.57 10.45
C PRO A 50 -14.92 -3.94 11.11
N ASP A 51 -15.87 -4.75 10.64
CA ASP A 51 -16.15 -6.11 11.08
C ASP A 51 -15.23 -7.17 10.41
N VAL A 52 -14.46 -6.77 9.40
CA VAL A 52 -13.52 -7.67 8.72
C VAL A 52 -12.16 -7.64 9.42
N ASP A 53 -11.79 -8.75 10.05
CA ASP A 53 -10.45 -8.97 10.58
C ASP A 53 -9.71 -10.01 9.73
N ALA A 54 -8.86 -9.53 8.82
CA ALA A 54 -8.13 -10.37 7.88
C ALA A 54 -6.64 -10.03 7.91
N VAL A 55 -5.81 -11.07 7.82
CA VAL A 55 -4.35 -10.96 7.70
C VAL A 55 -3.87 -11.65 6.42
N PHE A 56 -2.71 -11.23 5.93
CA PHE A 56 -2.01 -11.91 4.84
C PHE A 56 -0.51 -11.71 4.95
N GLU A 57 0.25 -12.56 4.26
CA GLU A 57 1.70 -12.46 4.20
C GLU A 57 2.16 -11.58 3.04
N ILE A 58 3.24 -10.83 3.28
CA ILE A 58 4.03 -10.15 2.26
C ILE A 58 5.47 -10.66 2.30
N ASP A 59 6.14 -10.62 1.16
CA ASP A 59 7.56 -10.92 1.05
C ASP A 59 8.44 -9.67 1.24
N ASP A 60 9.75 -9.89 1.26
CA ASP A 60 10.74 -8.84 1.51
C ASP A 60 10.81 -7.86 0.34
N ALA A 61 10.57 -8.32 -0.91
CA ALA A 61 10.57 -7.46 -2.09
C ALA A 61 9.39 -6.47 -2.07
N GLN A 62 8.21 -6.93 -1.65
CA GLN A 62 7.05 -6.05 -1.45
C GLN A 62 7.31 -4.99 -0.38
N LEU A 63 8.02 -5.36 0.69
CA LEU A 63 8.38 -4.41 1.74
C LEU A 63 9.39 -3.37 1.23
N GLU A 64 10.42 -3.80 0.50
CA GLU A 64 11.42 -2.90 -0.10
C GLU A 64 10.79 -1.91 -1.08
N ASP A 65 9.89 -2.38 -1.96
CA ASP A 65 9.15 -1.54 -2.90
C ASP A 65 8.26 -0.51 -2.19
N ALA A 66 7.62 -0.91 -1.09
CA ALA A 66 6.80 0.00 -0.29
C ALA A 66 7.65 1.09 0.39
N VAL A 67 8.83 0.73 0.93
CA VAL A 67 9.78 1.68 1.49
C VAL A 67 10.29 2.64 0.41
N HIS A 68 10.58 2.14 -0.79
CA HIS A 68 10.97 2.97 -1.92
C HIS A 68 9.87 3.97 -2.28
N TRP A 69 8.60 3.55 -2.34
CA TRP A 69 7.47 4.48 -2.52
C TRP A 69 7.40 5.54 -1.42
N ALA A 70 7.37 5.13 -0.15
CA ALA A 70 7.27 6.05 0.98
C ALA A 70 8.38 7.11 0.98
N THR A 71 9.62 6.70 0.69
CA THR A 71 10.78 7.60 0.64
C THR A 71 10.79 8.49 -0.61
N SER A 72 10.22 8.04 -1.73
CA SER A 72 10.09 8.86 -2.95
C SER A 72 9.11 10.04 -2.76
N ILE A 73 8.06 9.85 -1.95
CA ILE A 73 7.06 10.87 -1.62
C ILE A 73 7.69 11.92 -0.68
N TYR A 74 8.51 11.47 0.26
CA TYR A 74 9.21 12.34 1.19
C TYR A 74 10.51 12.87 0.59
N ARG A 75 10.45 14.00 -0.14
CA ARG A 75 11.64 14.80 -0.48
C ARG A 75 11.84 15.90 0.57
N PRO A 76 12.69 15.72 1.59
CA PRO A 76 13.04 16.82 2.48
C PRO A 76 13.66 17.92 1.62
N ARG A 77 13.08 19.13 1.64
CA ARG A 77 13.73 20.31 1.06
C ARG A 77 15.03 20.49 1.84
N LYS A 78 16.19 20.28 1.21
CA LYS A 78 17.45 20.77 1.75
C LYS A 78 17.28 22.28 1.98
N ARG A 79 17.17 22.69 3.24
CA ARG A 79 17.40 24.07 3.64
C ARG A 79 18.89 24.32 3.39
N TRP A 80 19.19 25.08 2.35
CA TRP A 80 20.47 25.78 2.24
C TRP A 80 20.42 27.00 3.16
#